data_AF-A0A536SS98-F1
#
_entry.id   AF-A0A536SS98-F1
#
_cell.length_a   1.000
_cell.length_b   1.000
_cell.length_c   1.000
_cell.angle_alpha   90.00
_cell.angle_beta   90.00
_cell.angle_gamma   90.00
#
_symmetry.space_group_name_H-M   'P 1'
#
loop_
_entity.id
_entity.type
_entity.pdbx_description
1 polymer ?
#
loop_
_entity_poly.entity_id
_entity_poly.type
_entity_poly.pdbx_seq_one_letter_code
_entity_poly.pdbx_strand_id
1 'polypeptide(L)'
;MGVDPIVVSVVLSPLFFALGFLLYRIYYLCFEKRGQESLRGLAFFFGILFITEVALVLIFGVDYRLVQTAYSETTLRLGPVDFPMRLVVPFLVSVTMVIGVQLFLTHTFFGRAVLAVAQDQLALRLMGVNPVRVKEFAFALSIATAGVAGAFLIVIQPVQPAIGLFFAIATLALAVVLYTFVVNWDYVGGARGAYILQPRIVPFGLPRYIHLLYSAMVLMTAVALIVARTMSNRVFIAAALIVALVIIAASRLIPNDYVFSAAYTVLQFIVLATAWNILGGYTGYVNFGSPAFFATGAYSTVFLYKALQQPPLIVMIVIGTLAAGMLGLAVGYLTLRMRGVFFAIATLALAVVLYTFVVNWDYVGGARGAYILQPRIVPFGLPRYIHLLYSAMVLMTAVALIVART
;
A
#
# COMPACT_ATOMS: atom_id res chain seq x y z
N MET A 1 20.37 14.85 -19.81
CA MET A 1 21.82 15.08 -19.65
C MET A 1 22.69 13.97 -20.27
N GLY A 2 22.11 12.89 -20.84
CA GLY A 2 22.90 11.84 -21.50
C GLY A 2 23.81 11.02 -20.59
N VAL A 3 23.82 11.31 -19.28
CA VAL A 3 24.62 10.61 -18.28
C VAL A 3 23.91 9.33 -17.88
N ASP A 4 24.69 8.27 -17.73
CA ASP A 4 24.22 6.96 -17.33
C ASP A 4 23.52 6.98 -15.95
N PRO A 5 22.26 6.49 -15.84
CA PRO A 5 21.52 6.47 -14.58
C PRO A 5 22.23 5.74 -13.46
N ILE A 6 22.94 4.65 -13.76
CA ILE A 6 23.64 3.84 -12.76
C ILE A 6 24.81 4.65 -12.19
N VAL A 7 25.61 5.27 -13.05
CA VAL A 7 26.75 6.10 -12.62
C VAL A 7 26.25 7.28 -11.78
N VAL A 8 25.20 7.97 -12.24
CA VAL A 8 24.57 9.07 -11.50
C VAL A 8 24.11 8.59 -10.11
N SER A 9 23.51 7.41 -10.01
CA SER A 9 23.03 6.88 -8.74
C SER A 9 24.14 6.58 -7.74
N VAL A 10 25.29 6.07 -8.22
CA VAL A 10 26.46 5.80 -7.38
C VAL A 10 27.07 7.12 -6.89
N VAL A 11 27.17 8.12 -7.77
CA VAL A 11 27.67 9.46 -7.40
C VAL A 11 26.76 10.16 -6.41
N LEU A 12 25.44 9.98 -6.52
CA LEU A 12 24.45 10.55 -5.58
C LEU A 12 24.27 9.73 -4.29
N SER A 13 24.85 8.53 -4.21
CA SER A 13 24.72 7.67 -3.02
C SER A 13 25.17 8.33 -1.70
N PRO A 14 26.23 9.16 -1.63
CA PRO A 14 26.58 9.87 -0.40
C PRO A 14 25.54 10.91 0.01
N LEU A 15 24.87 11.55 -0.96
CA LEU A 15 23.78 12.48 -0.71
C LEU A 15 22.57 11.75 -0.12
N PHE A 16 22.19 10.61 -0.72
CA PHE A 16 21.11 9.76 -0.20
C PHE A 16 21.43 9.23 1.21
N PHE A 17 22.69 8.87 1.46
CA PHE A 17 23.15 8.48 2.78
C PHE A 17 22.97 9.61 3.80
N ALA A 18 23.45 10.83 3.50
CA ALA A 18 23.29 11.99 4.37
C ALA A 18 21.81 12.33 4.63
N LEU A 19 20.97 12.25 3.60
CA LEU A 19 19.53 12.46 3.71
C LEU A 19 18.89 11.42 4.63
N GLY A 20 19.24 10.14 4.47
CA GLY A 20 18.73 9.09 5.34
C GLY A 20 19.15 9.26 6.79
N PHE A 21 20.42 9.63 7.03
CA PHE A 21 20.93 9.94 8.36
C PHE A 21 20.11 11.05 9.03
N LEU A 22 19.88 12.16 8.31
CA LEU A 22 19.09 13.30 8.78
C LEU A 22 17.62 12.92 9.04
N LEU A 23 17.02 12.14 8.15
CA LEU A 23 15.62 11.73 8.25
C LEU A 23 15.39 10.83 9.47
N TYR A 24 16.29 9.87 9.73
CA TYR A 24 16.23 9.06 10.95
C TYR A 24 16.46 9.92 12.20
N ARG A 25 17.41 10.88 12.15
CA ARG A 25 17.67 11.78 13.27
C ARG A 25 16.41 12.56 13.68
N ILE A 26 15.70 13.12 12.70
CA ILE A 26 14.43 13.84 12.92
C ILE A 26 13.39 12.90 13.52
N TYR A 27 13.22 11.71 12.92
CA TYR A 27 12.32 10.69 13.42
C TYR A 27 12.59 10.35 14.90
N TYR A 28 13.87 10.11 15.25
CA TYR A 28 14.29 9.78 16.61
C TYR A 28 13.94 10.90 17.59
N LEU A 29 14.26 12.15 17.26
CA LEU A 29 14.03 13.30 18.14
C LEU A 29 12.53 13.59 18.35
N CYS A 30 11.72 13.38 17.32
CA CYS A 30 10.29 13.67 17.36
C CYS A 30 9.46 12.55 18.01
N PHE A 31 9.79 11.27 17.75
CA PHE A 31 8.94 10.14 18.09
C PHE A 31 9.62 9.13 19.02
N GLU A 32 10.77 8.57 18.61
CA GLU A 32 11.41 7.45 19.32
C GLU A 32 11.93 7.85 20.71
N LYS A 33 12.52 9.05 20.85
CA LYS A 33 13.01 9.57 22.14
C LYS A 33 11.89 9.77 23.17
N ARG A 34 10.65 9.94 22.73
CA ARG A 34 9.49 10.24 23.60
C ARG A 34 8.66 9.00 23.95
N GLY A 35 9.10 7.79 23.56
CA GLY A 35 8.40 6.54 23.87
C GLY A 35 7.03 6.39 23.19
N GLN A 36 6.83 7.00 22.02
CA GLN A 36 5.59 6.87 21.25
C GLN A 36 5.80 5.87 20.10
N GLU A 37 5.64 4.59 20.42
CA GLU A 37 6.49 3.52 19.86
C GLU A 37 6.17 2.96 18.47
N SER A 38 5.05 3.26 17.81
CA SER A 38 4.79 2.63 16.50
C SER A 38 3.88 3.39 15.55
N LEU A 39 2.68 3.77 15.99
CA LEU A 39 1.67 4.35 15.09
C LEU A 39 2.08 5.72 14.54
N ARG A 40 2.64 6.58 15.40
CA ARG A 40 3.07 7.95 15.02
C ARG A 40 4.30 7.92 14.10
N GLY A 41 5.18 6.96 14.32
CA GLY A 41 6.33 6.75 13.45
C GLY A 41 5.95 6.27 12.06
N LEU A 42 5.00 5.32 11.98
CA LEU A 42 4.46 4.85 10.72
C LEU A 42 3.81 6.01 9.94
N ALA A 43 2.97 6.82 10.60
CA ALA A 43 2.37 8.01 9.99
C ALA A 43 3.40 9.02 9.48
N PHE A 44 4.53 9.21 10.18
CA PHE A 44 5.63 10.06 9.73
C PHE A 44 6.26 9.58 8.42
N PHE A 45 6.62 8.29 8.33
CA PHE A 45 7.21 7.75 7.11
C PHE A 45 6.23 7.68 5.94
N PHE A 46 4.96 7.34 6.18
CA PHE A 46 3.91 7.44 5.16
C PHE A 46 3.70 8.88 4.70
N GLY A 47 3.68 9.83 5.63
CA GLY A 47 3.59 11.25 5.32
C GLY A 47 4.73 11.72 4.41
N ILE A 48 5.98 11.37 4.74
CA ILE A 48 7.14 11.68 3.90
C ILE A 48 7.03 11.02 2.53
N LEU A 49 6.60 9.76 2.46
CA LEU A 49 6.40 9.06 1.18
C LEU A 49 5.43 9.84 0.29
N PHE A 50 4.25 10.21 0.82
CA PHE A 50 3.26 10.96 0.06
C PHE A 50 3.72 12.38 -0.30
N ILE A 51 4.39 13.08 0.61
CA ILE A 51 4.94 14.42 0.33
C ILE A 51 5.97 14.33 -0.80
N THR A 52 6.86 13.33 -0.76
CA THR A 52 7.88 13.11 -1.78
C THR A 52 7.24 12.74 -3.10
N GLU A 53 6.26 11.83 -3.10
CA GLU A 53 5.51 11.45 -4.30
C GLU A 53 4.79 12.65 -4.94
N VAL A 54 4.05 13.42 -4.15
CA VAL A 54 3.33 14.61 -4.63
C VAL A 54 4.32 15.65 -5.15
N ALA A 55 5.43 15.90 -4.47
CA ALA A 55 6.47 16.81 -4.94
C ALA A 55 7.05 16.36 -6.28
N LEU A 56 7.33 15.06 -6.44
CA LEU A 56 7.82 14.51 -7.71
C LEU A 56 6.78 14.62 -8.82
N VAL A 57 5.50 14.39 -8.54
CA VAL A 57 4.40 14.59 -9.52
C VAL A 57 4.26 16.05 -9.93
N LEU A 58 4.44 16.99 -8.99
CA LEU A 58 4.37 18.42 -9.27
C LEU A 58 5.56 18.89 -10.12
N ILE A 59 6.77 18.41 -9.83
CA ILE A 59 8.01 18.80 -10.52
C ILE A 59 8.14 18.10 -11.88
N PHE A 60 7.87 16.79 -11.94
CA PHE A 60 8.17 15.95 -13.10
C PHE A 60 6.94 15.50 -13.91
N GLY A 61 5.73 15.81 -13.45
CA GLY A 61 4.49 15.39 -14.11
C GLY A 61 4.08 13.96 -13.75
N VAL A 62 3.07 13.43 -14.45
CA VAL A 62 2.55 12.07 -14.22
C VAL A 62 3.00 11.09 -15.31
N ASP A 63 3.73 11.57 -16.31
CA ASP A 63 4.07 10.82 -17.50
C ASP A 63 5.14 9.77 -17.23
N TYR A 64 5.03 8.64 -17.94
CA TYR A 64 6.05 7.61 -17.93
C TYR A 64 7.31 8.14 -18.61
N ARG A 65 8.45 7.98 -17.91
CA ARG A 65 9.76 8.29 -18.45
C ARG A 65 10.58 7.02 -18.52
N LEU A 66 11.26 6.85 -19.65
CA LEU A 66 12.19 5.77 -19.91
C LEU A 66 13.54 6.37 -20.29
N VAL A 67 14.62 5.71 -19.89
CA VAL A 67 15.97 6.14 -20.24
C VAL A 67 16.58 5.12 -21.20
N GLN A 68 17.05 5.61 -22.33
CA GLN A 68 17.89 4.84 -23.24
C GLN A 68 19.35 5.04 -22.82
N THR A 69 20.03 3.95 -22.48
CA THR A 69 21.48 3.92 -22.21
C THR A 69 22.21 3.29 -23.39
N ALA A 70 23.53 3.47 -23.46
CA ALA A 70 24.37 2.91 -24.52
C ALA A 70 24.25 1.37 -24.64
N TYR A 71 23.88 0.71 -23.55
CA TYR A 71 23.72 -0.75 -23.48
C TYR A 71 22.27 -1.23 -23.47
N SER A 72 21.27 -0.32 -23.58
CA SER A 72 19.85 -0.71 -23.56
C SER A 72 19.45 -1.60 -24.74
N GLU A 73 20.07 -1.38 -25.91
CA GLU A 73 19.76 -2.09 -27.16
C GLU A 73 20.77 -3.18 -27.50
N THR A 74 21.90 -3.24 -26.79
CA THR A 74 22.94 -4.25 -27.01
C THR A 74 22.56 -5.59 -26.38
N THR A 75 22.73 -6.66 -27.15
CA THR A 75 22.53 -8.05 -26.70
C THR A 75 23.83 -8.82 -26.85
N LEU A 76 24.23 -9.54 -25.81
CA LEU A 76 25.36 -10.47 -25.88
C LEU A 76 24.82 -11.84 -26.24
N ARG A 77 25.21 -12.33 -27.42
CA ARG A 77 24.78 -13.65 -27.90
C ARG A 77 25.82 -14.69 -27.49
N LEU A 78 25.44 -15.61 -26.61
CA LEU A 78 26.26 -16.75 -26.21
C LEU A 78 25.58 -18.03 -26.72
N GLY A 79 25.92 -18.43 -27.94
CA GLY A 79 25.30 -19.58 -28.60
C GLY A 79 23.79 -19.37 -28.81
N PRO A 80 22.91 -20.27 -28.31
CA PRO A 80 21.47 -20.14 -28.45
C PRO A 80 20.81 -19.19 -27.43
N VAL A 81 21.58 -18.61 -26.50
CA VAL A 81 21.07 -17.77 -25.42
C VAL A 81 21.48 -16.31 -25.63
N ASP A 82 20.48 -15.44 -25.71
CA ASP A 82 20.67 -14.00 -25.81
C ASP A 82 20.58 -13.34 -24.42
N PHE A 83 21.65 -12.66 -24.03
CA PHE A 83 21.73 -11.91 -22.79
C PHE A 83 21.58 -10.40 -23.07
N PRO A 84 20.39 -9.82 -22.87
CA PRO A 84 20.20 -8.38 -23.06
C PRO A 84 20.95 -7.60 -21.98
N MET A 85 21.83 -6.69 -22.40
CA MET A 85 22.71 -5.95 -21.48
C MET A 85 21.95 -5.08 -20.50
N ARG A 86 20.75 -4.62 -20.88
CA ARG A 86 19.83 -3.91 -19.98
C ARG A 86 19.43 -4.71 -18.73
N LEU A 87 19.56 -6.04 -18.73
CA LEU A 87 19.33 -6.91 -17.57
C LEU A 87 20.64 -7.32 -16.89
N VAL A 88 21.67 -7.63 -17.69
CA VAL A 88 22.96 -8.09 -17.18
C VAL A 88 23.67 -7.01 -16.36
N VAL A 89 23.66 -5.75 -16.83
CA VAL A 89 24.35 -4.66 -16.14
C VAL A 89 23.74 -4.40 -14.76
N PRO A 90 22.42 -4.16 -14.59
CA PRO A 90 21.80 -4.06 -13.27
C PRO A 90 22.01 -5.30 -12.38
N PHE A 91 22.01 -6.50 -12.96
CA PHE A 91 22.27 -7.73 -12.21
C PHE A 91 23.68 -7.74 -11.62
N LEU A 92 24.72 -7.46 -12.41
CA LEU A 92 26.11 -7.45 -11.93
C LEU A 92 26.35 -6.36 -10.88
N VAL A 93 25.79 -5.17 -11.08
CA VAL A 93 25.93 -4.07 -10.10
C VAL A 93 25.18 -4.41 -8.81
N SER A 94 23.99 -5.01 -8.89
CA SER A 94 23.25 -5.41 -7.68
C SER A 94 23.96 -6.51 -6.90
N VAL A 95 24.52 -7.53 -7.56
CA VAL A 95 25.36 -8.57 -6.92
C VAL A 95 26.57 -7.94 -6.22
N THR A 96 27.26 -7.02 -6.91
CA THR A 96 28.42 -6.30 -6.34
C THR A 96 28.02 -5.49 -5.11
N MET A 97 26.89 -4.77 -5.18
CA MET A 97 26.36 -3.99 -4.06
C MET A 97 25.99 -4.87 -2.87
N VAL A 98 25.32 -6.01 -3.10
CA VAL A 98 24.94 -6.97 -2.05
C VAL A 98 26.17 -7.55 -1.38
N ILE A 99 27.18 -7.99 -2.16
CA ILE A 99 28.44 -8.49 -1.61
C ILE A 99 29.14 -7.40 -0.79
N GLY A 100 29.18 -6.15 -1.29
CA GLY A 100 29.78 -5.03 -0.58
C GLY A 100 29.11 -4.74 0.76
N VAL A 101 27.78 -4.68 0.80
CA VAL A 101 27.02 -4.50 2.04
C VAL A 101 27.21 -5.69 2.98
N GLN A 102 27.18 -6.92 2.47
CA GLN A 102 27.38 -8.13 3.27
C GLN A 102 28.77 -8.16 3.91
N LEU A 103 29.82 -7.84 3.16
CA LEU A 103 31.18 -7.74 3.68
C LEU A 103 31.28 -6.64 4.74
N PHE A 104 30.68 -5.48 4.48
CA PHE A 104 30.61 -4.39 5.47
C PHE A 104 29.94 -4.85 6.77
N LEU A 105 28.78 -5.50 6.68
CA LEU A 105 28.02 -5.98 7.85
C LEU A 105 28.77 -7.05 8.66
N THR A 106 29.53 -7.92 8.00
CA THR A 106 30.18 -9.07 8.64
C THR A 106 31.61 -8.78 9.13
N HIS A 107 32.36 -7.93 8.43
CA HIS A 107 33.78 -7.70 8.68
C HIS A 107 34.07 -6.39 9.42
N THR A 108 33.13 -5.43 9.47
CA THR A 108 33.36 -4.18 10.20
C THR A 108 32.70 -4.17 11.57
N PHE A 109 33.30 -3.45 12.53
CA PHE A 109 32.73 -3.27 13.86
C PHE A 109 31.34 -2.61 13.80
N PHE A 110 31.19 -1.55 13.00
CA PHE A 110 29.90 -0.89 12.81
C PHE A 110 28.86 -1.82 12.18
N GLY A 111 29.26 -2.63 11.20
CA GLY A 111 28.39 -3.63 10.59
C GLY A 111 27.84 -4.63 11.61
N ARG A 112 28.70 -5.18 12.47
CA ARG A 112 28.29 -6.08 13.56
C ARG A 112 27.43 -5.38 14.60
N ALA A 113 27.71 -4.11 14.90
CA ALA A 113 26.88 -3.31 15.80
C ALA A 113 25.46 -3.12 15.24
N VAL A 114 25.29 -2.96 13.92
CA VAL A 114 23.96 -2.90 13.27
C VAL A 114 23.19 -4.20 13.47
N LEU A 115 23.85 -5.36 13.35
CA LEU A 115 23.21 -6.65 13.60
C LEU A 115 22.83 -6.83 15.08
N ALA A 116 23.70 -6.39 16.00
CA ALA A 116 23.50 -6.53 17.43
C ALA A 116 22.42 -5.58 18.00
N VAL A 117 22.24 -4.38 17.42
CA VAL A 117 21.26 -3.39 17.92
C VAL A 117 19.81 -3.87 17.81
N ALA A 118 19.56 -4.79 16.88
CA ALA A 118 18.25 -5.42 16.70
C ALA A 118 17.95 -6.48 17.77
N GLN A 119 18.98 -7.05 18.41
CA GLN A 119 18.83 -8.10 19.42
C GLN A 119 18.75 -7.51 20.83
N ASP A 120 19.74 -6.70 21.22
CA ASP A 120 19.79 -6.10 22.56
C ASP A 120 20.47 -4.72 22.53
N GLN A 121 19.65 -3.67 22.63
CA GLN A 121 20.13 -2.29 22.66
C GLN A 121 20.85 -1.95 23.97
N LEU A 122 20.50 -2.62 25.07
CA LEU A 122 21.10 -2.38 26.39
C LEU A 122 22.51 -2.97 26.43
N ALA A 123 22.69 -4.19 25.93
CA ALA A 123 24.02 -4.79 25.77
C ALA A 123 24.94 -3.92 24.93
N LEU A 124 24.43 -3.34 23.83
CA LEU A 124 25.21 -2.44 22.99
C LEU A 124 25.67 -1.18 23.73
N ARG A 125 24.81 -0.62 24.60
CA ARG A 125 25.13 0.55 25.45
C ARG A 125 26.19 0.20 26.49
N LEU A 126 26.14 -0.99 27.08
CA LEU A 126 27.16 -1.46 28.03
C LEU A 126 28.53 -1.62 27.38
N MET A 127 28.56 -1.93 26.08
CA MET A 127 29.77 -1.96 25.26
C MET A 127 30.26 -0.57 24.81
N GLY A 128 29.64 0.52 25.30
CA GLY A 128 30.01 1.90 24.96
C GLY A 128 29.55 2.36 23.57
N VAL A 129 28.71 1.58 22.87
CA VAL A 129 28.21 1.92 21.54
C VAL A 129 26.84 2.57 21.65
N ASN A 130 26.65 3.73 21.02
CA ASN A 130 25.37 4.45 21.02
C ASN A 130 24.39 3.80 20.02
N PRO A 131 23.28 3.16 20.46
CA PRO A 131 22.33 2.50 19.57
C PRO A 131 21.69 3.45 18.56
N VAL A 132 21.51 4.72 18.93
CA VAL A 132 20.86 5.73 18.08
C VAL A 132 21.72 5.98 16.84
N ARG A 133 23.03 6.20 17.02
CA ARG A 133 23.95 6.40 15.88
C ARG A 133 24.05 5.18 14.98
N VAL A 134 23.97 3.99 15.57
CA VAL A 134 23.97 2.73 14.80
C VAL A 134 22.71 2.61 13.95
N LYS A 135 21.53 2.94 14.49
CA LYS A 135 20.27 2.96 13.72
C LYS A 135 20.26 4.06 12.65
N GLU A 136 20.76 5.26 12.96
CA GLU A 136 20.92 6.34 11.99
C GLU A 136 21.77 5.90 10.79
N PHE A 137 22.90 5.24 11.06
CA PHE A 137 23.79 4.71 10.02
C PHE A 137 23.14 3.58 9.21
N ALA A 138 22.46 2.64 9.87
CA ALA A 138 21.75 1.54 9.21
C ALA A 138 20.64 2.06 8.27
N PHE A 139 19.89 3.06 8.72
CA PHE A 139 18.83 3.69 7.93
C PHE A 139 19.39 4.48 6.75
N ALA A 140 20.49 5.22 6.96
CA ALA A 140 21.22 5.91 5.91
C ALA A 140 21.74 4.95 4.81
N LEU A 141 22.32 3.82 5.21
CA LEU A 141 22.81 2.79 4.29
C LEU A 141 21.66 2.17 3.47
N SER A 142 20.51 1.94 4.10
CA SER A 142 19.31 1.46 3.42
C SER A 142 18.82 2.45 2.35
N ILE A 143 18.73 3.74 2.67
CA ILE A 143 18.30 4.76 1.70
C ILE A 143 19.29 4.91 0.55
N ALA A 144 20.60 4.88 0.82
CA ALA A 144 21.63 4.95 -0.22
C ALA A 144 21.53 3.77 -1.20
N THR A 145 21.40 2.55 -0.68
CA THR A 145 21.28 1.33 -1.51
C THR A 145 19.94 1.24 -2.24
N ALA A 146 18.85 1.73 -1.62
CA ALA A 146 17.55 1.84 -2.28
C ALA A 146 17.55 2.87 -3.43
N GLY A 147 18.26 3.99 -3.28
CA GLY A 147 18.43 4.98 -4.34
C GLY A 147 19.15 4.42 -5.57
N VAL A 148 20.20 3.63 -5.34
CA VAL A 148 20.91 2.90 -6.42
C VAL A 148 20.00 1.86 -7.08
N ALA A 149 19.23 1.09 -6.29
CA ALA A 149 18.26 0.14 -6.82
C ALA A 149 17.17 0.82 -7.68
N GLY A 150 16.73 2.03 -7.32
CA GLY A 150 15.79 2.82 -8.12
C GLY A 150 16.33 3.19 -9.50
N ALA A 151 17.64 3.43 -9.63
CA ALA A 151 18.27 3.71 -10.92
C ALA A 151 18.38 2.47 -11.83
N PHE A 152 18.45 1.26 -11.26
CA PHE A 152 18.34 0.03 -12.05
C PHE A 152 16.94 -0.12 -12.66
N LEU A 153 15.93 0.33 -11.93
CA LEU A 153 14.54 0.18 -12.32
C LEU A 153 14.24 0.95 -13.62
N ILE A 154 14.71 2.19 -13.74
CA ILE A 154 14.48 3.02 -14.94
C ILE A 154 15.16 2.50 -16.21
N VAL A 155 16.18 1.64 -16.06
CA VAL A 155 16.85 0.96 -17.17
C VAL A 155 16.04 -0.25 -17.66
N ILE A 156 15.30 -0.90 -16.77
CA ILE A 156 14.58 -2.15 -17.06
C ILE A 156 13.14 -1.87 -17.49
N GLN A 157 12.50 -0.85 -16.92
CA GLN A 157 11.09 -0.52 -17.16
C GLN A 157 10.82 0.99 -17.07
N PRO A 158 9.75 1.48 -17.72
CA PRO A 158 9.33 2.87 -17.60
C PRO A 158 8.97 3.23 -16.15
N VAL A 159 9.35 4.43 -15.73
CA VAL A 159 9.14 4.93 -14.38
C VAL A 159 8.19 6.12 -14.40
N GLN A 160 7.28 6.15 -13.43
CA GLN A 160 6.42 7.29 -13.13
C GLN A 160 6.61 7.71 -11.66
N PRO A 161 6.39 8.97 -11.28
CA PRO A 161 6.60 9.42 -9.90
C PRO A 161 5.83 8.65 -8.82
N ALA A 162 4.67 8.10 -9.14
CA ALA A 162 3.85 7.29 -8.22
C ALA A 162 4.36 5.84 -8.02
N ILE A 163 5.48 5.45 -8.65
CA ILE A 163 5.97 4.06 -8.60
C ILE A 163 6.42 3.63 -7.20
N GLY A 164 6.81 4.58 -6.35
CA GLY A 164 7.36 4.30 -5.02
C GLY A 164 6.37 3.53 -4.13
N LEU A 165 5.08 3.86 -4.19
CA LEU A 165 4.04 3.20 -3.39
C LEU A 165 3.89 1.72 -3.75
N PHE A 166 4.00 1.38 -5.05
CA PHE A 166 3.93 0.01 -5.53
C PHE A 166 5.04 -0.85 -4.94
N PHE A 167 6.28 -0.36 -4.98
CA PHE A 167 7.43 -1.07 -4.42
C PHE A 167 7.43 -1.06 -2.89
N ALA A 168 6.95 0.00 -2.23
CA ALA A 168 6.87 0.05 -0.77
C ALA A 168 6.00 -1.09 -0.23
N ILE A 169 4.82 -1.31 -0.83
CA ILE A 169 3.90 -2.38 -0.44
C ILE A 169 4.53 -3.76 -0.73
N ALA A 170 5.15 -3.94 -1.90
CA ALA A 170 5.79 -5.19 -2.29
C ALA A 170 7.00 -5.54 -1.41
N THR A 171 7.83 -4.55 -1.05
CA THR A 171 9.04 -4.75 -0.25
C THR A 171 8.68 -5.08 1.20
N LEU A 172 7.64 -4.43 1.76
CA LEU A 172 7.10 -4.81 3.07
C LEU A 172 6.57 -6.24 3.05
N ALA A 173 5.78 -6.61 2.04
CA ALA A 173 5.28 -7.98 1.89
C ALA A 173 6.42 -9.00 1.75
N LEU A 174 7.45 -8.69 0.97
CA LEU A 174 8.61 -9.57 0.78
C LEU A 174 9.43 -9.72 2.07
N ALA A 175 9.73 -8.63 2.77
CA ALA A 175 10.50 -8.67 4.02
C ALA A 175 9.79 -9.53 5.08
N VAL A 176 8.46 -9.42 5.12
CA VAL A 176 7.57 -10.26 5.94
C VAL A 176 7.68 -11.72 5.58
N VAL A 177 7.49 -12.03 4.30
CA VAL A 177 7.52 -13.40 3.78
C VAL A 177 8.90 -14.02 4.03
N LEU A 178 9.97 -13.29 3.73
CA LEU A 178 11.35 -13.73 3.95
C LEU A 178 11.67 -13.96 5.44
N TYR A 179 11.19 -13.08 6.33
CA TYR A 179 11.34 -13.27 7.77
C TYR A 179 10.63 -14.54 8.25
N THR A 180 9.40 -14.80 7.77
CA THR A 180 8.68 -16.04 8.05
C THR A 180 9.41 -17.27 7.49
N PHE A 181 10.04 -17.17 6.32
CA PHE A 181 10.81 -18.27 5.72
C PHE A 181 12.14 -18.53 6.42
N VAL A 182 12.87 -17.50 6.84
CA VAL A 182 14.19 -17.62 7.48
C VAL A 182 14.07 -18.09 8.94
N VAL A 183 13.07 -17.59 9.68
CA VAL A 183 12.84 -18.01 11.07
C VAL A 183 12.22 -19.41 11.17
N ASN A 184 11.43 -19.83 10.16
CA ASN A 184 10.89 -21.19 10.09
C ASN A 184 11.68 -22.13 9.18
N TRP A 185 12.90 -21.75 8.76
CA TRP A 185 13.73 -22.60 7.89
C TRP A 185 14.11 -23.93 8.56
N ASP A 186 14.13 -23.97 9.89
CA ASP A 186 14.31 -25.22 10.64
C ASP A 186 13.08 -26.16 10.56
N TYR A 187 11.91 -25.69 10.08
CA TYR A 187 10.69 -26.49 9.94
C TYR A 187 10.35 -26.88 8.49
N VAL A 188 10.99 -26.28 7.48
CA VAL A 188 10.65 -26.49 6.07
C VAL A 188 11.89 -26.89 5.28
N GLY A 189 12.39 -28.09 5.55
CA GLY A 189 13.15 -28.83 4.55
C GLY A 189 12.21 -29.21 3.40
N GLY A 190 12.53 -28.77 2.17
CA GLY A 190 11.91 -29.33 0.96
C GLY A 190 11.53 -28.32 -0.13
N ALA A 191 12.53 -27.93 -0.90
CA ALA A 191 12.52 -27.46 -2.29
C ALA A 191 11.18 -27.51 -3.06
N ARG A 192 10.61 -26.33 -3.37
CA ARG A 192 9.88 -25.99 -4.63
C ARG A 192 9.67 -24.47 -4.76
N GLY A 193 10.71 -23.72 -4.43
CA GLY A 193 10.72 -22.27 -4.59
C GLY A 193 10.66 -21.84 -6.06
N ALA A 194 10.13 -20.64 -6.23
CA ALA A 194 10.85 -19.58 -6.94
C ALA A 194 10.94 -19.63 -8.48
N TYR A 195 10.15 -20.44 -9.16
CA TYR A 195 9.97 -20.32 -10.61
C TYR A 195 8.47 -20.35 -10.89
N ILE A 196 7.76 -19.26 -11.15
CA ILE A 196 7.84 -18.44 -12.37
C ILE A 196 7.25 -17.06 -12.03
N LEU A 197 8.11 -16.04 -11.99
CA LEU A 197 7.74 -14.64 -11.79
C LEU A 197 7.70 -13.92 -13.15
N GLN A 198 6.55 -13.28 -13.42
CA GLN A 198 6.24 -12.20 -14.39
C GLN A 198 6.06 -12.59 -15.88
N PRO A 199 5.25 -11.85 -16.69
CA PRO A 199 4.76 -10.47 -16.50
C PRO A 199 3.26 -10.17 -16.82
N ARG A 200 2.76 -9.01 -16.33
CA ARG A 200 1.56 -8.22 -16.70
C ARG A 200 0.64 -7.93 -15.52
N ILE A 201 1.02 -6.94 -14.72
CA ILE A 201 0.12 -6.30 -13.75
C ILE A 201 -0.51 -5.09 -14.47
N VAL A 202 -1.82 -5.17 -14.69
CA VAL A 202 -2.67 -4.27 -15.48
C VAL A 202 -2.76 -2.87 -14.84
N PRO A 203 -2.93 -1.80 -15.64
CA PRO A 203 -2.59 -0.42 -15.29
C PRO A 203 -3.77 0.34 -14.66
N PHE A 204 -3.51 1.18 -13.67
CA PHE A 204 -4.49 2.15 -13.17
C PHE A 204 -4.03 3.57 -13.48
N GLY A 205 -4.50 4.10 -14.62
CA GLY A 205 -4.39 5.50 -15.02
C GLY A 205 -5.56 6.32 -14.47
N LEU A 206 -5.41 6.87 -13.27
CA LEU A 206 -6.40 7.79 -12.69
C LEU A 206 -5.91 9.26 -12.84
N PRO A 207 -6.75 10.18 -13.36
CA PRO A 207 -6.28 11.54 -13.70
C PRO A 207 -5.99 12.47 -12.51
N ARG A 208 -5.20 13.53 -12.78
CA ARG A 208 -4.63 14.52 -11.84
C ARG A 208 -5.65 15.22 -10.91
N TYR A 209 -6.90 15.35 -11.32
CA TYR A 209 -7.97 15.94 -10.48
C TYR A 209 -8.37 15.04 -9.31
N ILE A 210 -8.11 13.73 -9.38
CA ILE A 210 -8.46 12.78 -8.34
C ILE A 210 -7.61 13.06 -7.11
N HIS A 211 -6.31 13.31 -7.26
CA HIS A 211 -5.43 13.63 -6.12
C HIS A 211 -5.84 14.90 -5.37
N LEU A 212 -6.29 15.95 -6.08
CA LEU A 212 -6.80 17.19 -5.47
C LEU A 212 -8.09 16.93 -4.67
N LEU A 213 -8.98 16.09 -5.23
CA LEU A 213 -10.18 15.60 -4.54
C LEU A 213 -9.83 14.83 -3.26
N TYR A 214 -8.83 13.93 -3.30
CA TYR A 214 -8.37 13.20 -2.10
C TYR A 214 -7.81 14.13 -1.02
N SER A 215 -7.00 15.13 -1.39
CA SER A 215 -6.48 16.09 -0.39
C SER A 215 -7.58 16.96 0.22
N ALA A 216 -8.57 17.39 -0.58
CA ALA A 216 -9.73 18.13 -0.09
C ALA A 216 -10.62 17.25 0.81
N MET A 217 -10.76 15.96 0.50
CA MET A 217 -11.48 15.00 1.34
C MET A 217 -10.83 14.81 2.71
N VAL A 218 -9.50 14.65 2.78
CA VAL A 218 -8.81 14.46 4.05
C VAL A 218 -9.02 15.69 4.94
N LEU A 219 -8.96 16.90 4.37
CA LEU A 219 -9.24 18.14 5.07
C LEU A 219 -10.71 18.24 5.53
N MET A 220 -11.67 17.96 4.65
CA MET A 220 -13.11 17.97 4.98
C MET A 220 -13.46 16.92 6.04
N THR A 221 -12.88 15.73 5.97
CA THR A 221 -13.08 14.65 6.95
C THR A 221 -12.45 15.03 8.29
N ALA A 222 -11.28 15.66 8.30
CA ALA A 222 -10.65 16.18 9.52
C ALA A 222 -11.49 17.28 10.19
N VAL A 223 -12.01 18.24 9.40
CA VAL A 223 -12.91 19.30 9.90
C VAL A 223 -14.21 18.70 10.44
N ALA A 224 -14.83 17.76 9.72
CA ALA A 224 -16.03 17.06 10.16
C ALA A 224 -15.80 16.27 11.44
N LEU A 225 -14.65 15.63 11.62
CA LEU A 225 -14.27 14.92 12.84
C LEU A 225 -14.04 15.88 14.04
N ILE A 226 -13.49 17.08 13.79
CA ILE A 226 -13.31 18.11 14.82
C ILE A 226 -14.67 18.66 15.28
N VAL A 227 -15.56 18.99 14.34
CA VAL A 227 -16.94 19.44 14.64
C VAL A 227 -17.76 18.32 15.28
N ALA A 228 -17.55 17.07 14.87
CA ALA A 228 -18.20 15.92 15.49
C ALA A 228 -17.84 15.83 16.99
N ARG A 229 -16.56 16.01 17.36
CA ARG A 229 -16.09 15.90 18.75
C ARG A 229 -16.76 16.86 19.74
N THR A 230 -17.37 17.96 19.28
CA THR A 230 -18.02 18.95 20.16
C THR A 230 -19.52 18.74 20.36
N MET A 231 -20.17 17.87 19.57
CA MET A 231 -21.61 17.62 19.65
C MET A 231 -21.98 16.48 20.63
N SER A 232 -23.25 16.36 21.04
CA SER A 232 -23.74 15.17 21.75
C SER A 232 -24.08 14.04 20.77
N ASN A 233 -24.02 12.77 21.21
CA ASN A 233 -24.22 11.61 20.32
C ASN A 233 -25.58 11.62 19.59
N ARG A 234 -26.66 12.04 20.26
CA ARG A 234 -27.99 12.12 19.64
C ARG A 234 -28.07 13.19 18.55
N VAL A 235 -27.44 14.34 18.77
CA VAL A 235 -27.42 15.45 17.80
C VAL A 235 -26.56 15.07 16.59
N PHE A 236 -25.45 14.36 16.80
CA PHE A 236 -24.62 13.90 15.70
C PHE A 236 -25.30 12.86 14.81
N ILE A 237 -25.99 11.89 15.41
CA ILE A 237 -26.76 10.88 14.64
C ILE A 237 -27.82 11.57 13.78
N ALA A 238 -28.60 12.47 14.37
CA ALA A 238 -29.61 13.23 13.64
C ALA A 238 -28.99 14.09 12.52
N ALA A 239 -27.92 14.83 12.80
CA ALA A 239 -27.23 15.65 11.82
C ALA A 239 -26.64 14.82 10.66
N ALA A 240 -25.99 13.69 10.95
CA ALA A 240 -25.41 12.80 9.93
C ALA A 240 -26.49 12.22 9.00
N LEU A 241 -27.63 11.79 9.56
CA LEU A 241 -28.76 11.28 8.78
C LEU A 241 -29.44 12.37 7.94
N ILE A 242 -29.63 13.57 8.50
CA ILE A 242 -30.19 14.71 7.77
C ILE A 242 -29.28 15.12 6.62
N VAL A 243 -27.97 15.26 6.87
CA VAL A 243 -26.99 15.59 5.83
C VAL A 243 -26.97 14.53 4.74
N ALA A 244 -26.97 13.24 5.09
CA ALA A 244 -27.05 12.16 4.11
C ALA A 244 -28.32 12.26 3.24
N LEU A 245 -29.48 12.53 3.86
CA LEU A 245 -30.75 12.63 3.15
C LEU A 245 -30.81 13.87 2.24
N VAL A 246 -30.25 15.00 2.68
CA VAL A 246 -30.11 16.22 1.87
C VAL A 246 -29.19 15.97 0.67
N ILE A 247 -28.05 15.30 0.87
CA ILE A 247 -27.11 14.97 -0.22
C ILE A 247 -27.77 14.04 -1.24
N ILE A 248 -28.53 13.04 -0.80
CA ILE A 248 -29.26 12.13 -1.68
C ILE A 248 -30.35 12.88 -2.45
N ALA A 249 -31.11 13.77 -1.81
CA ALA A 249 -32.12 14.58 -2.47
C ALA A 249 -31.49 15.53 -3.51
N ALA A 250 -30.41 16.23 -3.14
CA ALA A 250 -29.67 17.13 -4.02
C ALA A 250 -29.06 16.41 -5.23
N SER A 251 -28.72 15.12 -5.10
CA SER A 251 -28.17 14.32 -6.20
C SER A 251 -29.11 14.22 -7.42
N ARG A 252 -30.42 14.44 -7.24
CA ARG A 252 -31.40 14.43 -8.34
C ARG A 252 -31.31 15.65 -9.25
N LEU A 253 -30.73 16.75 -8.77
CA LEU A 253 -30.66 18.03 -9.47
C LEU A 253 -29.43 18.14 -10.38
N ILE A 254 -28.42 17.31 -10.16
CA ILE A 254 -27.13 17.38 -10.87
C ILE A 254 -27.09 16.25 -11.91
N PRO A 255 -26.99 16.55 -13.22
CA PRO A 255 -27.01 15.53 -14.28
C PRO A 255 -25.62 14.97 -14.65
N ASN A 256 -24.55 15.34 -13.92
CA ASN A 256 -23.17 14.98 -14.28
C ASN A 256 -22.69 13.68 -13.61
N ASP A 257 -22.66 12.57 -14.36
CA ASP A 257 -22.24 11.24 -13.88
C ASP A 257 -20.81 11.19 -13.33
N TYR A 258 -19.92 11.98 -13.91
CA TYR A 258 -18.51 11.97 -13.54
C TYR A 258 -18.30 12.47 -12.10
N VAL A 259 -19.07 13.49 -11.68
CA VAL A 259 -19.04 13.98 -10.30
C VAL A 259 -19.49 12.89 -9.33
N PHE A 260 -20.51 12.11 -9.67
CA PHE A 260 -20.98 11.01 -8.83
C PHE A 260 -20.02 9.82 -8.79
N SER A 261 -19.34 9.50 -9.90
CA SER A 261 -18.30 8.47 -9.91
C SER A 261 -17.09 8.86 -9.06
N ALA A 262 -16.67 10.12 -9.15
CA ALA A 262 -15.61 10.66 -8.30
C ALA A 262 -16.05 10.64 -6.83
N ALA A 263 -17.25 11.13 -6.53
CA ALA A 263 -17.80 11.17 -5.17
C ALA A 263 -18.08 9.78 -4.59
N TYR A 264 -18.44 8.79 -5.40
CA TYR A 264 -18.54 7.39 -4.99
C TYR A 264 -17.19 6.87 -4.51
N THR A 265 -16.13 7.10 -5.29
CA THR A 265 -14.76 6.71 -4.93
C THR A 265 -14.37 7.37 -3.61
N VAL A 266 -14.60 8.68 -3.49
CA VAL A 266 -14.39 9.47 -2.28
C VAL A 266 -15.03 8.81 -1.04
N LEU A 267 -16.33 8.53 -1.11
CA LEU A 267 -17.09 7.94 0.00
C LEU A 267 -16.61 6.54 0.34
N GLN A 268 -16.25 5.74 -0.67
CA GLN A 268 -15.67 4.41 -0.45
C GLN A 268 -14.37 4.48 0.37
N PHE A 269 -13.48 5.44 0.10
CA PHE A 269 -12.26 5.61 0.89
C PHE A 269 -12.54 6.08 2.31
N ILE A 270 -13.57 6.89 2.55
CA ILE A 270 -13.98 7.28 3.91
C ILE A 270 -14.45 6.05 4.69
N VAL A 271 -15.29 5.20 4.09
CA VAL A 271 -15.74 3.95 4.72
C VAL A 271 -14.55 3.02 5.01
N LEU A 272 -13.63 2.84 4.07
CA LEU A 272 -12.43 2.03 4.30
C LEU A 272 -11.51 2.61 5.39
N ALA A 273 -11.35 3.93 5.44
CA ALA A 273 -10.56 4.60 6.47
C ALA A 273 -11.19 4.45 7.86
N THR A 274 -12.51 4.60 7.98
CA THR A 274 -13.21 4.38 9.26
C THR A 274 -13.10 2.92 9.71
N ALA A 275 -13.25 1.95 8.79
CA ALA A 275 -13.07 0.53 9.08
C ALA A 275 -11.64 0.21 9.55
N TRP A 276 -10.63 0.82 8.91
CA TRP A 276 -9.24 0.68 9.35
C TRP A 276 -9.01 1.32 10.72
N ASN A 277 -9.62 2.49 10.99
CA ASN A 277 -9.46 3.22 12.25
C ASN A 277 -10.03 2.45 13.46
N ILE A 278 -11.05 1.60 13.27
CA ILE A 278 -11.59 0.76 14.35
C ILE A 278 -10.48 -0.11 14.96
N LEU A 279 -9.65 -0.74 14.13
CA LEU A 279 -8.57 -1.61 14.59
C LEU A 279 -7.25 -0.84 14.73
N GLY A 280 -6.79 -0.16 13.68
CA GLY A 280 -5.54 0.59 13.66
C GLY A 280 -5.51 1.78 14.61
N GLY A 281 -6.62 2.51 14.74
CA GLY A 281 -6.71 3.71 15.56
C GLY A 281 -6.95 3.41 17.04
N TYR A 282 -8.07 2.75 17.37
CA TYR A 282 -8.48 2.58 18.78
C TYR A 282 -7.74 1.45 19.50
N THR A 283 -7.43 0.35 18.81
CA THR A 283 -6.77 -0.80 19.45
C THR A 283 -5.24 -0.78 19.31
N GLY A 284 -4.71 0.09 18.45
CA GLY A 284 -3.28 0.18 18.16
C GLY A 284 -2.72 -0.94 17.26
N TYR A 285 -3.57 -1.83 16.74
CA TYR A 285 -3.18 -2.90 15.82
C TYR A 285 -3.24 -2.44 14.37
N VAL A 286 -2.07 -2.22 13.77
CA VAL A 286 -1.97 -1.86 12.35
C VAL A 286 -2.43 -3.04 11.47
N ASN A 287 -3.52 -2.87 10.71
CA ASN A 287 -4.07 -3.91 9.84
C ASN A 287 -3.84 -3.57 8.36
N PHE A 288 -3.10 -4.39 7.62
CA PHE A 288 -2.93 -4.21 6.18
C PHE A 288 -3.82 -5.12 5.32
N GLY A 289 -4.64 -5.96 5.95
CA GLY A 289 -5.53 -6.91 5.30
C GLY A 289 -6.86 -6.31 4.81
N SER A 290 -7.16 -5.04 5.14
CA SER A 290 -8.41 -4.37 4.75
C SER A 290 -8.77 -4.47 3.26
N PRO A 291 -7.83 -4.32 2.30
CA PRO A 291 -8.12 -4.49 0.88
C PRO A 291 -8.60 -5.90 0.51
N ALA A 292 -8.18 -6.92 1.27
CA ALA A 292 -8.54 -8.31 1.01
C ALA A 292 -10.01 -8.60 1.35
N PHE A 293 -10.53 -8.03 2.44
CA PHE A 293 -11.95 -8.12 2.79
C PHE A 293 -12.83 -7.41 1.75
N PHE A 294 -12.39 -6.23 1.30
CA PHE A 294 -13.06 -5.50 0.22
C PHE A 294 -13.10 -6.30 -1.07
N ALA A 295 -11.95 -6.86 -1.49
CA ALA A 295 -11.86 -7.71 -2.67
C ALA A 295 -12.76 -8.96 -2.54
N THR A 296 -12.76 -9.61 -1.38
CA THR A 296 -13.59 -10.80 -1.13
C THR A 296 -15.07 -10.47 -1.35
N GLY A 297 -15.56 -9.35 -0.82
CA GLY A 297 -16.94 -8.91 -1.07
C GLY A 297 -17.24 -8.72 -2.56
N ALA A 298 -16.38 -7.98 -3.28
CA ALA A 298 -16.56 -7.72 -4.70
C ALA A 298 -16.52 -8.99 -5.57
N TYR A 299 -15.53 -9.86 -5.36
CA TYR A 299 -15.36 -11.08 -6.14
C TYR A 299 -16.39 -12.17 -5.78
N SER A 300 -16.91 -12.19 -4.55
CA SER A 300 -18.06 -13.04 -4.18
C SER A 300 -19.31 -12.63 -4.98
N THR A 301 -19.50 -11.33 -5.17
CA THR A 301 -20.58 -10.79 -5.99
C THR A 301 -20.41 -11.15 -7.47
N VAL A 302 -19.20 -11.09 -8.01
CA VAL A 302 -18.91 -11.54 -9.40
C VAL A 302 -19.16 -13.03 -9.57
N PHE A 303 -18.70 -13.85 -8.62
CA PHE A 303 -18.94 -15.30 -8.62
C PHE A 303 -20.44 -15.58 -8.68
N LEU A 304 -21.23 -14.94 -7.82
CA LEU A 304 -22.68 -15.14 -7.76
C LEU A 304 -23.38 -14.67 -9.03
N TYR A 305 -22.95 -13.53 -9.60
CA TYR A 305 -23.50 -13.01 -10.84
C TYR A 305 -23.37 -14.01 -12.00
N LYS A 306 -22.22 -14.70 -12.08
CA LYS A 306 -21.98 -15.74 -13.08
C LYS A 306 -22.70 -17.05 -12.76
N ALA A 307 -22.77 -17.43 -11.49
CA ALA A 307 -23.37 -18.70 -11.06
C ALA A 307 -24.90 -18.73 -11.22
N LEU A 308 -25.57 -17.64 -10.86
CA LEU A 308 -27.04 -17.56 -10.83
C LEU A 308 -27.65 -16.80 -12.02
N GLN A 309 -26.85 -16.44 -13.02
CA GLN A 309 -27.30 -15.74 -14.24
C GLN A 309 -28.25 -14.56 -13.95
N GLN A 310 -27.72 -13.50 -13.33
CA GLN A 310 -28.45 -12.29 -12.90
C GLN A 310 -29.30 -12.43 -11.61
N PRO A 311 -28.68 -12.78 -10.47
CA PRO A 311 -29.35 -12.76 -9.19
C PRO A 311 -29.80 -11.33 -8.79
N PRO A 312 -30.85 -11.20 -7.94
CA PRO A 312 -31.27 -9.90 -7.42
C PRO A 312 -30.17 -9.19 -6.64
N LEU A 313 -30.10 -7.85 -6.76
CA LEU A 313 -29.06 -7.01 -6.13
C LEU A 313 -28.93 -7.25 -4.62
N ILE A 314 -30.06 -7.42 -3.92
CA ILE A 314 -30.06 -7.63 -2.47
C ILE A 314 -29.32 -8.92 -2.10
N VAL A 315 -29.52 -10.00 -2.87
CA VAL A 315 -28.85 -11.29 -2.64
C VAL A 315 -27.33 -11.14 -2.84
N MET A 316 -26.92 -10.39 -3.87
CA MET A 316 -25.52 -10.09 -4.13
C MET A 316 -24.85 -9.33 -2.99
N ILE A 317 -25.55 -8.33 -2.41
CA ILE A 317 -25.06 -7.56 -1.27
C ILE A 317 -24.91 -8.46 -0.05
N VAL A 318 -25.97 -9.20 0.31
CA VAL A 318 -25.98 -10.07 1.51
C VAL A 318 -24.88 -11.13 1.43
N ILE A 319 -24.75 -11.82 0.30
CA ILE A 319 -23.72 -12.86 0.15
C ILE A 319 -22.32 -12.24 0.15
N GLY A 320 -22.11 -11.10 -0.50
CA GLY A 320 -20.83 -10.38 -0.46
C GLY A 320 -20.43 -9.98 0.95
N THR A 321 -21.39 -9.45 1.74
CA THR A 321 -21.18 -9.08 3.15
C THR A 321 -20.87 -10.30 4.01
N LEU A 322 -21.64 -11.40 3.85
CA LEU A 322 -21.42 -12.63 4.60
C LEU A 322 -20.05 -13.25 4.27
N ALA A 323 -19.66 -13.30 3.00
CA ALA A 323 -18.36 -13.82 2.58
C ALA A 323 -17.19 -12.99 3.14
N ALA A 324 -17.26 -11.66 3.04
CA ALA A 324 -16.26 -10.78 3.63
C ALA A 324 -16.21 -10.88 5.16
N GLY A 325 -17.37 -11.01 5.82
CA GLY A 325 -17.47 -11.19 7.27
C GLY A 325 -16.91 -12.53 7.75
N MET A 326 -17.23 -13.63 7.04
CA MET A 326 -16.68 -14.96 7.32
C MET A 326 -15.15 -14.97 7.15
N LEU A 327 -14.64 -14.35 6.08
CA LEU A 327 -13.21 -14.18 5.91
C LEU A 327 -12.62 -13.33 7.05
N GLY A 328 -13.30 -12.26 7.46
CA GLY A 328 -12.99 -11.46 8.65
C GLY A 328 -12.85 -12.28 9.92
N LEU A 329 -13.80 -13.18 10.20
CA LEU A 329 -13.78 -14.07 11.36
C LEU A 329 -12.64 -15.09 11.28
N ALA A 330 -12.45 -15.72 10.11
CA ALA A 330 -11.37 -16.68 9.89
C ALA A 330 -9.99 -16.03 10.08
N VAL A 331 -9.80 -14.84 9.49
CA VAL A 331 -8.55 -14.09 9.61
C VAL A 331 -8.35 -13.60 11.02
N GLY A 332 -9.37 -13.02 11.64
CA GLY A 332 -9.35 -12.57 13.03
C GLY A 332 -8.92 -13.70 13.97
N TYR A 333 -9.49 -14.89 13.82
CA TYR A 333 -9.11 -16.08 14.61
C TYR A 333 -7.62 -16.43 14.48
N LEU A 334 -7.04 -16.31 13.28
CA LEU A 334 -5.64 -16.60 13.02
C LEU A 334 -4.70 -15.48 13.49
N THR A 335 -5.08 -14.22 13.27
CA THR A 335 -4.19 -13.07 13.47
C THR A 335 -4.27 -12.48 14.87
N LEU A 336 -5.41 -12.57 15.57
CA LEU A 336 -5.57 -11.96 16.91
C LEU A 336 -4.71 -12.62 18.00
N ARG A 337 -4.09 -13.76 17.72
CA ARG A 337 -3.08 -14.38 18.60
C ARG A 337 -1.71 -13.69 18.51
N MET A 338 -1.51 -12.86 17.49
CA MET A 338 -0.25 -12.18 17.21
C MET A 338 -0.24 -10.78 17.83
N ARG A 339 0.92 -10.32 18.32
CA ARG A 339 1.05 -9.01 18.96
C ARG A 339 1.89 -8.04 18.12
N GLY A 340 1.51 -6.77 18.13
CA GLY A 340 2.28 -5.68 17.54
C GLY A 340 2.52 -5.85 16.03
N VAL A 341 3.78 -5.79 15.61
CA VAL A 341 4.16 -5.80 14.18
C VAL A 341 3.76 -7.11 13.50
N PHE A 342 3.84 -8.26 14.19
CA PHE A 342 3.47 -9.56 13.63
C PHE A 342 2.02 -9.64 13.12
N PHE A 343 1.11 -8.91 13.77
CA PHE A 343 -0.29 -8.79 13.31
C PHE A 343 -0.39 -8.06 11.96
N ALA A 344 0.35 -6.95 11.81
CA ALA A 344 0.38 -6.17 10.58
C ALA A 344 0.97 -6.97 9.41
N ILE A 345 2.04 -7.70 9.70
CA ILE A 345 2.74 -8.63 8.81
C ILE A 345 1.78 -9.71 8.29
N ALA A 346 1.10 -10.41 9.20
CA ALA A 346 0.21 -11.52 8.84
C ALA A 346 -1.00 -11.05 8.01
N THR A 347 -1.58 -9.89 8.35
CA THR A 347 -2.72 -9.34 7.61
C THR A 347 -2.34 -8.88 6.20
N LEU A 348 -1.13 -8.34 6.00
CA LEU A 348 -0.60 -8.04 4.67
C LEU A 348 -0.39 -9.30 3.82
N ALA A 349 0.26 -10.32 4.40
CA ALA A 349 0.54 -11.58 3.71
C ALA A 349 -0.76 -12.25 3.22
N LEU A 350 -1.80 -12.26 4.06
CA LEU A 350 -3.11 -12.76 3.67
C LEU A 350 -3.72 -11.99 2.49
N ALA A 351 -3.59 -10.65 2.46
CA ALA A 351 -4.08 -9.85 1.34
C ALA A 351 -3.42 -10.25 0.02
N VAL A 352 -2.11 -10.55 0.05
CA VAL A 352 -1.36 -11.02 -1.13
C VAL A 352 -1.80 -12.42 -1.54
N VAL A 353 -2.02 -13.33 -0.59
CA VAL A 353 -2.51 -14.68 -0.88
C VAL A 353 -3.88 -14.63 -1.55
N LEU A 354 -4.81 -13.82 -1.03
CA LEU A 354 -6.13 -13.64 -1.61
C LEU A 354 -6.08 -13.00 -3.00
N TYR A 355 -5.25 -11.98 -3.18
CA TYR A 355 -5.01 -11.40 -4.50
C TYR A 355 -4.53 -12.47 -5.49
N THR A 356 -3.54 -13.26 -5.09
CA THR A 356 -2.95 -14.32 -5.93
C THR A 356 -4.00 -15.37 -6.28
N PHE A 357 -4.83 -15.78 -5.31
CA PHE A 357 -5.91 -16.73 -5.54
C PHE A 357 -6.92 -16.21 -6.55
N VAL A 358 -7.38 -14.96 -6.41
CA VAL A 358 -8.36 -14.33 -7.32
C VAL A 358 -7.80 -14.17 -8.73
N VAL A 359 -6.55 -13.73 -8.87
CA VAL A 359 -5.92 -13.51 -10.18
C VAL A 359 -5.74 -14.82 -10.96
N ASN A 360 -5.52 -15.94 -10.27
CA ASN A 360 -5.43 -17.27 -10.85
C ASN A 360 -6.81 -17.95 -11.04
N TRP A 361 -7.90 -17.32 -10.60
CA TRP A 361 -9.24 -17.88 -10.68
C TRP A 361 -9.98 -17.41 -11.94
N ASP A 362 -9.84 -18.17 -13.03
CA ASP A 362 -10.43 -17.85 -14.33
C ASP A 362 -11.95 -17.65 -14.28
N TYR A 363 -12.65 -18.42 -13.43
CA TYR A 363 -14.10 -18.32 -13.29
C TYR A 363 -14.55 -16.91 -12.92
N VAL A 364 -13.82 -16.22 -12.05
CA VAL A 364 -14.18 -14.87 -11.59
C VAL A 364 -13.56 -13.77 -12.47
N GLY A 365 -12.89 -14.15 -13.57
CA GLY A 365 -12.25 -13.26 -14.53
C GLY A 365 -10.73 -13.21 -14.43
N GLY A 366 -10.14 -13.83 -13.40
CA GLY A 366 -8.69 -13.90 -13.20
C GLY A 366 -8.01 -12.53 -13.29
N ALA A 367 -6.82 -12.49 -13.88
CA ALA A 367 -6.04 -11.27 -14.12
C ALA A 367 -6.77 -10.23 -15.00
N ARG A 368 -7.73 -10.64 -15.84
CA ARG A 368 -8.46 -9.74 -16.75
C ARG A 368 -9.58 -8.97 -16.03
N GLY A 369 -9.96 -9.42 -14.84
CA GLY A 369 -11.13 -8.92 -14.12
C GLY A 369 -12.45 -9.34 -14.76
N ALA A 370 -13.56 -8.85 -14.20
CA ALA A 370 -14.90 -9.10 -14.70
C ALA A 370 -15.69 -7.81 -14.82
N TYR A 371 -16.44 -7.69 -15.91
CA TYR A 371 -17.36 -6.58 -16.16
C TYR A 371 -18.79 -7.08 -15.99
N ILE A 372 -19.53 -6.43 -15.09
CA ILE A 372 -20.95 -6.68 -14.88
C ILE A 372 -21.73 -5.58 -15.61
N LEU A 373 -22.68 -5.98 -16.44
CA LEU A 373 -23.53 -5.03 -17.15
C LEU A 373 -24.46 -4.33 -16.15
N GLN A 374 -24.55 -3.00 -16.29
CA GLN A 374 -25.42 -2.17 -15.46
C GLN A 374 -26.90 -2.50 -15.75
N PRO A 375 -27.76 -2.63 -14.71
CA PRO A 375 -29.19 -2.84 -14.89
C PRO A 375 -29.83 -1.67 -15.64
N ARG A 376 -30.70 -1.98 -16.62
CA ARG A 376 -31.43 -0.95 -17.40
C ARG A 376 -32.53 -0.26 -16.58
N ILE A 377 -33.04 -0.92 -15.54
CA ILE A 377 -34.05 -0.39 -14.62
C ILE A 377 -33.36 -0.09 -13.29
N VAL A 378 -33.43 1.17 -12.86
CA VAL A 378 -32.86 1.61 -11.59
C VAL A 378 -33.97 1.62 -10.52
N PRO A 379 -33.83 0.87 -9.42
CA PRO A 379 -34.75 0.92 -8.29
C PRO A 379 -34.91 2.33 -7.71
N PHE A 380 -36.03 2.60 -7.04
CA PHE A 380 -36.31 3.82 -6.26
C PHE A 380 -36.43 5.13 -7.06
N GLY A 381 -36.67 5.05 -8.37
CA GLY A 381 -36.92 6.22 -9.22
C GLY A 381 -35.71 7.15 -9.39
N LEU A 382 -34.50 6.62 -9.20
CA LEU A 382 -33.26 7.37 -9.42
C LEU A 382 -32.93 7.49 -10.91
N PRO A 383 -32.30 8.60 -11.37
CA PRO A 383 -32.14 8.87 -12.80
C PRO A 383 -31.25 7.87 -13.53
N ARG A 384 -30.16 7.44 -12.88
CA ARG A 384 -29.16 6.51 -13.45
C ARG A 384 -28.57 5.63 -12.34
N TYR A 385 -27.98 4.50 -12.73
CA TYR A 385 -27.41 3.52 -11.80
C TYR A 385 -26.31 4.11 -10.89
N ILE A 386 -25.52 5.06 -11.39
CA ILE A 386 -24.48 5.73 -10.59
C ILE A 386 -25.04 6.51 -9.40
N HIS A 387 -26.24 7.10 -9.52
CA HIS A 387 -26.91 7.79 -8.40
C HIS A 387 -27.34 6.81 -7.32
N LEU A 388 -27.71 5.58 -7.70
CA LEU A 388 -28.02 4.52 -6.75
C LEU A 388 -26.77 4.09 -5.97
N LEU A 389 -25.67 3.81 -6.67
CA LEU A 389 -24.39 3.47 -6.02
C LEU A 389 -23.89 4.59 -5.11
N TYR A 390 -23.98 5.84 -5.57
CA TYR A 390 -23.64 7.03 -4.79
C TYR A 390 -24.50 7.15 -3.53
N SER A 391 -25.82 7.06 -3.65
CA SER A 391 -26.75 7.15 -2.51
C SER A 391 -26.50 6.05 -1.47
N ALA A 392 -26.22 4.82 -1.93
CA ALA A 392 -25.85 3.72 -1.06
C ALA A 392 -24.54 4.00 -0.31
N MET A 393 -23.52 4.56 -0.98
CA MET A 393 -22.27 4.94 -0.33
C MET A 393 -22.42 6.10 0.65
N VAL A 394 -23.27 7.09 0.36
CA VAL A 394 -23.59 8.18 1.31
C VAL A 394 -24.18 7.60 2.59
N LEU A 395 -25.15 6.68 2.45
CA LEU A 395 -25.79 6.04 3.59
C LEU A 395 -24.81 5.16 4.37
N MET A 396 -23.99 4.36 3.69
CA MET A 396 -22.93 3.56 4.32
C MET A 396 -21.90 4.43 5.06
N THR A 397 -21.56 5.58 4.50
CA THR A 397 -20.64 6.54 5.15
C THR A 397 -21.25 7.12 6.41
N ALA A 398 -22.52 7.53 6.37
CA ALA A 398 -23.21 8.03 7.56
C ALA A 398 -23.27 6.96 8.66
N VAL A 399 -23.61 5.71 8.32
CA VAL A 399 -23.61 4.58 9.26
C VAL A 399 -22.22 4.34 9.83
N ALA A 400 -21.18 4.29 8.99
CA ALA A 400 -19.81 4.07 9.45
C ALA A 400 -19.32 5.16 10.40
N LEU A 401 -19.67 6.43 10.15
CA LEU A 401 -19.33 7.55 11.02
C LEU A 401 -20.10 7.51 12.36
N ILE A 402 -21.36 7.09 12.35
CA ILE A 402 -22.16 6.90 13.57
C ILE A 402 -21.52 5.80 14.43
N VAL A 403 -21.24 4.64 13.84
CA VAL A 403 -20.64 3.49 14.53
C VAL A 403 -19.24 3.81 15.05
N ALA A 404 -18.43 4.55 14.29
CA ALA A 404 -17.09 4.91 14.73
C ALA A 404 -17.06 5.89 15.92
N ARG A 405 -18.20 6.50 16.26
CA ARG A 405 -18.35 7.48 17.33
C ARG A 405 -18.98 6.91 18.60
N THR A 406 -19.93 5.99 18.45
CA THR A 406 -20.57 5.27 19.58
C THR A 406 -19.61 4.24 20.17
#